data_AF-A0A536T5B0-F1
#
_entry.id   AF-A0A536T5B0-F1
#
_cell.length_a   1.000
_cell.length_b   1.000
_cell.length_c   1.000
_cell.angle_alpha   90.00
_cell.angle_beta   90.00
_cell.angle_gamma   90.00
#
_symmetry.space_group_name_H-M   'P 1'
#
loop_
_entity.id
_entity.type
_entity.pdbx_description
1 polymer ?
#
loop_
_entity_poly.entity_id
_entity_poly.type
_entity_poly.pdbx_seq_one_letter_code
_entity_poly.pdbx_strand_id
1 'polypeptide(L)'
;MTDVPGIQATPGVPTPSLISTTLLIYALYGAAALIALAAHGFPPIAPLGGIVGIVAIIMAHVKRADAAGTWLASHYRWLIRTFWFSILWGVLGAIIFAVLFIILIGIVIAYVIWLATTIWVLYRLIKGYMLFKDSQPVPGM
;
A
#
# COMPACT_ATOMS: atom_id res chain seq x y z
N MET A 1 -31.73 -35.56 -0.94
CA MET A 1 -30.36 -35.75 -1.47
C MET A 1 -30.16 -34.81 -2.63
N THR A 2 -29.56 -33.65 -2.38
CA THR A 2 -28.85 -32.87 -3.40
C THR A 2 -27.57 -32.41 -2.72
N ASP A 3 -26.53 -33.23 -2.82
CA ASP A 3 -25.18 -32.83 -2.45
C ASP A 3 -24.77 -31.73 -3.43
N VAL A 4 -24.88 -30.48 -2.99
CA VAL A 4 -24.28 -29.35 -3.69
C VAL A 4 -22.77 -29.60 -3.63
N PRO A 5 -22.06 -29.71 -4.76
CA PRO A 5 -20.61 -29.84 -4.73
C PRO A 5 -20.06 -28.58 -4.06
N GLY A 6 -19.59 -28.74 -2.82
CA GLY A 6 -18.88 -27.66 -2.14
C GLY A 6 -17.73 -27.25 -3.04
N ILE A 7 -17.71 -25.98 -3.45
CA ILE A 7 -16.60 -25.41 -4.21
C ILE A 7 -15.36 -25.52 -3.35
N GLN A 8 -14.63 -26.62 -3.48
CA GLN A 8 -13.33 -26.78 -2.87
C GLN A 8 -12.38 -25.89 -3.65
N ALA A 9 -11.75 -24.95 -2.94
CA ALA A 9 -10.75 -24.07 -3.52
C ALA A 9 -9.62 -24.93 -4.13
N THR A 10 -9.35 -24.76 -5.42
CA THR A 10 -8.17 -25.36 -6.05
C THR A 10 -6.92 -24.78 -5.41
N PRO A 11 -5.99 -25.61 -4.89
CA PRO A 11 -4.74 -25.11 -4.32
C PRO A 11 -4.03 -24.18 -5.32
N GLY A 12 -3.70 -22.96 -4.90
CA GLY A 12 -3.07 -21.95 -5.76
C GLY A 12 -4.02 -20.92 -6.38
N VAL A 13 -5.33 -21.18 -6.44
CA VAL A 13 -6.31 -20.26 -7.06
C VAL A 13 -7.03 -19.45 -5.98
N PRO A 14 -6.90 -18.10 -5.98
CA PRO A 14 -7.65 -17.25 -5.06
C PRO A 14 -9.17 -17.33 -5.25
N THR A 15 -9.91 -17.18 -4.15
CA THR A 15 -11.37 -17.01 -4.21
C THR A 15 -11.74 -15.65 -4.82
N PRO A 16 -12.90 -15.51 -5.50
CA PRO A 16 -13.33 -14.24 -6.07
C PRO A 16 -13.40 -13.09 -5.06
N SER A 17 -13.88 -13.38 -3.84
CA SER A 17 -13.95 -12.38 -2.76
C SER A 17 -12.56 -11.89 -2.32
N LEU A 18 -11.55 -12.76 -2.33
CA LEU A 18 -10.18 -12.39 -2.00
C LEU A 18 -9.54 -11.52 -3.10
N ILE A 19 -9.87 -11.77 -4.37
CA ILE A 19 -9.47 -10.91 -5.49
C ILE A 19 -10.10 -9.53 -5.34
N SER A 20 -11.42 -9.46 -5.13
CA SER A 20 -12.12 -8.17 -4.92
C SER A 20 -11.59 -7.42 -3.70
N THR A 21 -11.28 -8.13 -2.61
CA THR A 21 -10.70 -7.51 -1.41
C THR A 21 -9.29 -6.98 -1.68
N THR A 22 -8.47 -7.71 -2.44
CA THR A 22 -7.13 -7.25 -2.80
C THR A 22 -7.20 -6.01 -3.70
N LEU A 23 -8.12 -5.98 -4.65
CA LEU A 23 -8.39 -4.80 -5.48
C LEU A 23 -8.80 -3.59 -4.62
N LEU A 24 -9.68 -3.80 -3.64
CA LEU A 24 -10.07 -2.75 -2.70
C LEU A 24 -8.87 -2.22 -1.90
N ILE A 25 -7.98 -3.10 -1.43
CA ILE A 25 -6.76 -2.69 -0.73
C ILE A 25 -5.85 -1.86 -1.65
N TYR A 26 -5.68 -2.26 -2.91
CA TYR A 26 -4.94 -1.45 -3.90
C TYR A 26 -5.58 -0.08 -4.10
N ALA A 27 -6.92 -0.02 -4.23
CA ALA A 27 -7.64 1.24 -4.39
C ALA A 27 -7.48 2.16 -3.18
N LEU A 28 -7.56 1.62 -1.96
CA LEU A 28 -7.34 2.38 -0.73
C LEU A 28 -5.91 2.92 -0.64
N TYR A 29 -4.89 2.09 -0.89
CA TYR A 29 -3.51 2.59 -0.94
C TYR A 29 -3.29 3.62 -2.04
N GLY A 30 -3.92 3.44 -3.21
CA GLY A 30 -3.89 4.41 -4.30
C GLY A 30 -4.50 5.75 -3.87
N ALA A 31 -5.69 5.73 -3.26
CA ALA A 31 -6.34 6.92 -2.72
C ALA A 31 -5.48 7.61 -1.65
N ALA A 32 -4.91 6.84 -0.71
CA ALA A 32 -4.00 7.37 0.30
C ALA A 32 -2.77 8.05 -0.33
N ALA A 33 -2.17 7.43 -1.36
CA ALA A 33 -1.03 7.99 -2.08
C ALA A 33 -1.38 9.27 -2.86
N LEU A 34 -2.58 9.35 -3.46
CA LEU A 34 -3.07 10.55 -4.13
C LEU A 34 -3.37 11.70 -3.15
N ILE A 35 -3.97 11.39 -2.00
CA ILE A 35 -4.18 12.37 -0.93
C ILE A 35 -2.83 12.87 -0.41
N ALA A 36 -1.87 11.98 -0.19
CA ALA A 36 -0.51 12.35 0.20
C ALA A 36 0.15 13.26 -0.86
N LEU A 37 -0.01 12.95 -2.15
CA LEU A 37 0.49 13.80 -3.23
C LEU A 37 -0.12 15.22 -3.17
N ALA A 38 -1.45 15.32 -3.07
CA ALA A 38 -2.15 16.59 -2.94
C ALA A 38 -1.73 17.37 -1.67
N ALA A 39 -1.43 16.66 -0.58
CA ALA A 39 -1.02 17.25 0.69
C ALA A 39 0.32 18.02 0.62
N HIS A 40 1.16 17.77 -0.39
CA HIS A 40 2.37 18.57 -0.59
C HIS A 40 2.03 20.04 -0.90
N GLY A 41 0.94 20.28 -1.64
CA GLY A 41 0.43 21.62 -1.93
C GLY A 41 -0.56 22.15 -0.88
N PHE A 42 -1.25 21.25 -0.17
CA PHE A 42 -2.21 21.59 0.87
C PHE A 42 -2.04 20.70 2.11
N PRO A 43 -1.11 21.00 3.03
CA PRO A 43 -0.80 20.15 4.18
C PRO A 43 -1.99 19.72 5.08
N PRO A 44 -3.04 20.54 5.29
CA PRO A 44 -4.16 20.16 6.16
C PRO A 44 -4.90 18.86 5.78
N ILE A 45 -4.82 18.38 4.54
CA ILE A 45 -5.46 17.12 4.12
C ILE A 45 -4.61 15.87 4.38
N ALA A 46 -3.34 16.02 4.79
CA ALA A 46 -2.44 14.89 5.04
C ALA A 46 -3.01 13.82 5.98
N PRO A 47 -3.71 14.15 7.09
CA PRO A 47 -4.27 13.16 8.00
C PRO A 47 -5.26 12.19 7.34
N LEU A 48 -5.99 12.63 6.32
CA LEU A 48 -6.94 11.80 5.58
C LEU A 48 -6.22 10.66 4.86
N GLY A 49 -5.07 10.94 4.24
CA GLY A 49 -4.24 9.93 3.58
C GLY A 49 -3.72 8.90 4.56
N GLY A 50 -3.34 9.34 5.77
CA GLY A 50 -2.93 8.46 6.87
C GLY A 50 -4.05 7.51 7.30
N ILE A 51 -5.27 8.03 7.53
CA ILE A 51 -6.43 7.22 7.92
C ILE A 51 -6.74 6.17 6.85
N VAL A 52 -6.81 6.58 5.58
CA VAL A 52 -7.09 5.66 4.46
C VAL A 52 -6.00 4.59 4.35
N GLY A 53 -4.73 4.96 4.50
CA GLY A 53 -3.60 4.02 4.51
C GLY A 53 -3.67 3.03 5.69
N ILE A 54 -4.08 3.48 6.87
CA ILE A 54 -4.27 2.64 8.07
C ILE A 54 -5.38 1.61 7.84
N VAL A 55 -6.50 2.00 7.24
CA VAL A 55 -7.58 1.06 6.89
C VAL A 55 -7.05 0.00 5.91
N ALA A 56 -6.31 0.42 4.88
CA ALA A 56 -5.73 -0.48 3.88
C ALA A 56 -4.76 -1.51 4.49
N ILE A 57 -3.86 -1.09 5.38
CA ILE A 57 -2.88 -1.98 6.02
C ILE A 57 -3.55 -2.97 6.98
N ILE A 58 -4.58 -2.54 7.72
CA ILE A 58 -5.36 -3.44 8.59
C ILE A 58 -6.01 -4.53 7.75
N MET A 59 -6.71 -4.15 6.67
CA MET A 59 -7.31 -5.11 5.75
C MET A 59 -6.26 -6.07 5.17
N ALA A 60 -5.09 -5.55 4.80
CA ALA A 60 -3.99 -6.35 4.28
C ALA A 60 -3.51 -7.40 5.31
N HIS A 61 -3.35 -7.02 6.57
CA HIS A 61 -2.94 -7.97 7.61
C HIS A 61 -4.02 -9.02 7.92
N VAL A 62 -5.29 -8.61 8.01
CA VAL A 62 -6.41 -9.51 8.27
C VAL A 62 -6.54 -10.57 7.18
N LYS A 63 -6.42 -10.17 5.90
CA LYS A 63 -6.62 -11.07 4.75
C LYS A 63 -5.36 -11.81 4.29
N ARG A 64 -4.22 -11.54 4.91
CA ARG A 64 -2.95 -12.16 4.55
C ARG A 64 -2.94 -13.68 4.71
N ALA A 65 -3.60 -14.21 5.75
CA ALA A 65 -3.67 -15.65 6.01
C ALA A 65 -4.53 -16.35 4.93
N ASP A 66 -5.67 -15.76 4.58
CA ASP A 66 -6.57 -16.27 3.54
C ASP A 66 -5.89 -16.36 2.15
N ALA A 67 -4.88 -15.51 1.91
CA ALA A 67 -4.11 -15.52 0.67
C ALA A 67 -2.96 -16.54 0.62
N ALA A 68 -2.67 -17.23 1.73
CA ALA A 68 -1.59 -18.20 1.80
C ALA A 68 -1.76 -19.31 0.76
N GLY A 69 -0.64 -19.72 0.13
CA GLY A 69 -0.65 -20.73 -0.93
C GLY A 69 -1.15 -20.22 -2.29
N THR A 70 -1.51 -18.95 -2.43
CA THR A 70 -1.89 -18.32 -3.71
C THR A 70 -0.87 -17.26 -4.14
N TRP A 71 -0.93 -16.84 -5.41
CA TRP A 71 -0.09 -15.74 -5.90
C TRP A 71 -0.35 -14.41 -5.18
N LEU A 72 -1.56 -14.20 -4.60
CA LEU A 72 -1.89 -13.00 -3.82
C LEU A 72 -1.06 -12.85 -2.55
N ALA A 73 -0.55 -13.93 -1.96
CA ALA A 73 0.30 -13.86 -0.77
C ALA A 73 1.50 -12.92 -0.97
N SER A 74 2.05 -12.91 -2.19
CA SER A 74 3.10 -11.97 -2.58
C SER A 74 2.58 -10.53 -2.53
N HIS A 75 1.45 -10.20 -3.17
CA HIS A 75 0.85 -8.86 -3.14
C HIS A 75 0.61 -8.30 -1.74
N TYR A 76 0.07 -9.11 -0.83
CA TYR A 76 -0.11 -8.69 0.57
C TYR A 76 1.23 -8.32 1.21
N ARG A 77 2.27 -9.14 1.02
CA ARG A 77 3.63 -8.83 1.51
C ARG A 77 4.22 -7.58 0.86
N TRP A 78 4.00 -7.38 -0.44
CA TRP A 78 4.43 -6.18 -1.18
C TRP A 78 3.84 -4.91 -0.59
N LEU A 79 2.52 -4.91 -0.39
CA LEU A 79 1.76 -3.77 0.09
C LEU A 79 2.10 -3.43 1.54
N ILE A 80 2.15 -4.45 2.41
CA ILE A 80 2.54 -4.29 3.81
C ILE A 80 3.94 -3.66 3.91
N ARG A 81 4.93 -4.17 3.17
CA ARG A 81 6.28 -3.57 3.16
C ARG A 81 6.27 -2.14 2.64
N THR A 82 5.51 -1.87 1.57
CA THR A 82 5.42 -0.53 0.98
C THR A 82 4.88 0.48 1.99
N PHE A 83 3.85 0.10 2.75
CA PHE A 83 3.33 0.93 3.84
C PHE A 83 4.40 1.23 4.91
N TRP A 84 5.04 0.20 5.46
CA TRP A 84 6.04 0.39 6.52
C TRP A 84 7.24 1.21 6.06
N PHE A 85 7.72 1.01 4.83
CA PHE A 85 8.76 1.86 4.25
C PHE A 85 8.28 3.30 4.03
N SER A 86 7.03 3.52 3.60
CA SER A 86 6.50 4.88 3.49
C SER A 86 6.42 5.60 4.84
N ILE A 87 6.07 4.88 5.92
CA ILE A 87 6.09 5.42 7.28
C ILE A 87 7.53 5.74 7.70
N LEU A 88 8.47 4.83 7.45
CA LEU A 88 9.90 5.05 7.76
C LEU A 88 10.43 6.33 7.11
N TRP A 89 10.22 6.50 5.80
CA TRP A 89 10.67 7.70 5.08
C TRP A 89 9.89 8.95 5.46
N GLY A 90 8.59 8.83 5.72
CA GLY A 90 7.75 9.92 6.23
C GLY A 90 8.25 10.46 7.56
N VAL A 91 8.55 9.57 8.52
CA VAL A 91 9.12 9.90 9.83
C VAL A 91 10.52 10.50 9.68
N LEU A 92 11.36 9.94 8.80
CA LEU A 92 12.70 10.50 8.54
C LEU A 92 12.63 11.94 8.02
N GLY A 93 11.75 12.22 7.05
CA GLY A 93 11.52 13.58 6.57
C GLY A 93 11.00 14.50 7.67
N ALA A 94 10.13 14.02 8.56
CA ALA A 94 9.62 14.80 9.70
C ALA A 94 10.71 15.11 10.73
N ILE A 95 11.62 14.17 11.02
CA ILE A 95 12.77 14.41 11.90
C ILE A 95 13.70 15.46 11.28
N ILE A 96 14.01 15.34 9.99
CA ILE A 96 14.86 16.31 9.28
C ILE A 96 14.22 17.70 9.30
N PHE A 97 12.91 17.77 9.03
CA PHE A 97 12.15 19.02 9.14
C PHE A 97 12.28 19.60 10.55
N ALA A 98 12.01 18.82 11.60
CA ALA A 98 12.04 19.30 12.98
C ALA A 98 13.42 19.80 13.42
N VAL A 99 14.50 19.10 13.03
CA VAL A 99 15.88 19.44 13.44
C VAL A 99 16.44 20.62 12.66
N LEU A 100 16.16 20.71 11.36
CA LEU A 100 16.79 21.69 10.45
C LEU A 100 15.84 22.81 10.00
N PHE A 101 14.63 22.88 10.56
CA PHE A 101 13.60 23.88 10.22
C PHE A 101 14.13 25.31 10.29
N ILE A 102 14.99 25.62 11.28
CA ILE A 102 15.55 26.97 11.50
C ILE A 102 16.40 27.44 10.31
N ILE A 103 17.01 26.52 9.55
CA ILE A 103 18.02 26.83 8.53
C ILE A 103 17.40 27.00 7.12
N LEU A 104 16.06 26.94 6.98
CA LEU A 104 15.28 26.87 5.71
C LEU A 104 15.62 25.65 4.82
N ILE A 105 16.88 25.24 4.73
CA ILE A 105 17.37 24.06 4.01
C ILE A 105 16.67 22.78 4.49
N GLY A 106 16.37 22.67 5.79
CA GLY A 106 15.64 21.55 6.35
C GLY A 106 14.26 21.35 5.73
N ILE A 107 13.58 22.44 5.36
CA ILE A 107 12.26 22.41 4.73
C ILE A 107 12.36 21.80 3.34
N VAL A 108 13.33 22.25 2.53
CA VAL A 108 13.54 21.76 1.17
C VAL A 108 13.86 20.27 1.17
N ILE A 109 14.78 19.84 2.04
CA ILE A 109 15.19 18.43 2.13
C ILE A 109 14.00 17.54 2.55
N ALA A 110 13.24 17.95 3.57
CA ALA A 110 12.07 17.18 4.02
C ALA A 110 11.03 17.02 2.90
N TYR A 111 10.74 18.11 2.18
CA TYR A 111 9.81 18.07 1.04
C TYR A 111 10.28 17.16 -0.08
N VAL A 112 11.57 17.16 -0.41
CA VAL A 112 12.15 16.26 -1.42
C VAL A 112 11.99 14.81 -0.99
N ILE A 113 12.26 14.49 0.29
CA ILE A 113 12.11 13.13 0.82
C ILE A 113 10.65 12.67 0.75
N TRP A 114 9.70 13.50 1.18
CA TRP A 114 8.28 13.15 1.14
C TRP A 114 7.76 12.98 -0.28
N LEU A 115 8.11 13.88 -1.19
CA LEU A 115 7.70 13.78 -2.59
C LEU A 115 8.28 12.53 -3.27
N ALA A 116 9.58 12.27 -3.06
CA ALA A 116 10.23 11.07 -3.56
C ALA A 116 9.59 9.80 -3.00
N THR A 117 9.22 9.82 -1.71
CA THR A 117 8.50 8.70 -1.07
C THR A 117 7.14 8.47 -1.72
N THR A 118 6.35 9.53 -1.96
CA THR A 118 5.04 9.40 -2.62
C THR A 118 5.17 8.87 -4.05
N ILE A 119 6.13 9.37 -4.83
CA ILE A 119 6.39 8.87 -6.18
C ILE A 119 6.81 7.38 -6.13
N TRP A 120 7.68 7.02 -5.19
CA TRP A 120 8.12 5.64 -4.98
C TRP A 120 6.95 4.71 -4.61
N VAL A 121 6.05 5.14 -3.72
CA VAL A 121 4.82 4.41 -3.38
C VAL A 121 3.95 4.22 -4.62
N LEU A 122 3.68 5.29 -5.38
CA LEU A 122 2.86 5.22 -6.60
C LEU A 122 3.43 4.23 -7.61
N TYR A 123 4.74 4.30 -7.88
CA TYR A 123 5.44 3.33 -8.71
C TYR A 123 5.22 1.89 -8.24
N ARG A 124 5.39 1.63 -6.93
CA ARG A 124 5.21 0.28 -6.37
C ARG A 124 3.76 -0.20 -6.44
N LEU A 125 2.79 0.69 -6.26
CA LEU A 125 1.37 0.36 -6.39
C LEU A 125 1.02 0.02 -7.83
N ILE A 126 1.45 0.84 -8.80
CA ILE A 126 1.23 0.60 -10.23
C ILE A 126 1.85 -0.74 -10.65
N LYS A 127 3.12 -0.97 -10.29
CA LYS A 127 3.81 -2.24 -10.60
C LYS A 127 3.09 -3.44 -10.00
N GLY A 128 2.69 -3.36 -8.73
CA GLY A 128 1.96 -4.42 -8.05
C GLY A 128 0.57 -4.67 -8.67
N TYR A 129 -0.12 -3.60 -9.07
CA TYR A 129 -1.43 -3.68 -9.69
C TYR A 129 -1.38 -4.28 -11.10
N MET A 130 -0.37 -3.96 -11.91
CA MET A 130 -0.17 -4.56 -13.23
C MET A 130 -0.03 -6.09 -13.11
N LEU A 131 0.84 -6.56 -12.22
CA LEU A 131 1.01 -7.99 -11.96
C LEU A 131 -0.27 -8.64 -11.40
N PHE A 132 -1.01 -7.92 -10.58
CA PHE A 132 -2.29 -8.39 -10.04
C PHE A 132 -3.32 -8.61 -11.16
N LYS A 133 -3.41 -7.69 -12.13
CA LYS A 133 -4.28 -7.85 -13.29
C LYS A 133 -3.92 -9.08 -14.13
N ASP A 134 -2.62 -9.38 -14.21
CA ASP A 134 -2.10 -10.52 -14.95
C ASP A 134 -2.14 -11.83 -14.14
N SER A 135 -2.69 -11.80 -12.92
CA SER A 135 -2.71 -12.94 -11.98
C SER A 135 -1.32 -13.53 -11.68
N GLN A 136 -0.30 -12.68 -11.70
CA GLN A 136 1.09 -13.07 -11.48
C GLN A 136 1.57 -12.67 -10.08
N PRO A 137 2.41 -13.48 -9.43
CA PRO A 137 3.03 -13.08 -8.17
C PRO A 137 4.00 -11.92 -8.37
N VAL A 138 4.20 -11.12 -7.32
CA VAL A 138 5.21 -10.06 -7.33
C VAL A 138 6.62 -10.65 -7.14
N PRO A 139 7.55 -10.47 -8.10
CA PRO A 139 8.88 -11.08 -8.06
C PRO A 139 9.75 -10.60 -6.89
N GLY A 140 10.68 -11.46 -6.43
CA GLY A 140 11.68 -11.12 -5.42
C GLY A 140 11.13 -11.09 -3.99
N MET A 141 10.17 -11.96 -3.69
CA MET A 141 9.51 -12.06 -2.39
C MET A 141 9.40 -13.47 -1.86
#